data_AF-X0ZX21-F1
#
_entry.id   AF-X0ZX21-F1
#
_cell.length_a   1.000
_cell.length_b   1.000
_cell.length_c   1.000
_cell.angle_alpha   90.00
_cell.angle_beta   90.00
_cell.angle_gamma   90.00
#
_symmetry.space_group_name_H-M   'P 1'
#
loop_
_entity.id
_entity.type
_entity.pdbx_description
1 polymer ?
#
loop_
_entity_poly.entity_id
_entity_poly.type
_entity_poly.pdbx_seq_one_letter_code
_entity_poly.pdbx_strand_id
1 'polypeptide(L)'
;ATTSAHVDQAVRLIASLPAAVTRAAHETWGARAVIYSLLLGREEAVRRVQFEWLGRFADDGVLEETERLFPMVGELGATQRTTLIDLVIPALRELSVSQYQAFKDNVGVLIAADRKIDVFEWTLQRILLQHLAPAFEPIRPTRVRFRSLERVAPACAVVLSTLAWAGARTRAAAESAFAHGANELGLPDLSLIEPEQSGLDDLDAALSLLDGLAPLRKRELLHAC
;
A
#
# COMPACT_ATOMS: atom_id res chain seq x y z
N ALA A 1 8.57 -5.39 -26.23
CA ALA A 1 7.62 -4.55 -26.99
C ALA A 1 6.41 -4.25 -26.10
N THR A 2 6.65 -3.47 -25.04
CA THR A 2 5.69 -3.28 -23.93
C THR A 2 5.20 -1.82 -23.88
N THR A 3 5.39 -1.03 -24.93
CA THR A 3 5.75 0.39 -24.72
C THR A 3 4.83 1.44 -25.35
N SER A 4 3.73 1.07 -26.03
CA SER A 4 2.75 2.07 -26.53
C SER A 4 1.35 1.83 -25.97
N ALA A 5 0.83 0.61 -26.08
CA ALA A 5 -0.51 0.29 -25.57
C ALA A 5 -0.66 0.52 -24.05
N HIS A 6 0.36 0.19 -23.25
CA HIS A 6 0.37 0.45 -21.81
C HIS A 6 0.47 1.95 -21.48
N VAL A 7 1.21 2.71 -22.30
CA VAL A 7 1.34 4.17 -22.13
C VAL A 7 0.01 4.85 -22.47
N ASP A 8 -0.64 4.46 -23.57
CA ASP A 8 -1.94 4.99 -23.97
C ASP A 8 -3.04 4.65 -22.94
N GLN A 9 -2.96 3.46 -22.34
CA GLN A 9 -3.85 3.08 -21.25
C GLN A 9 -3.62 3.94 -20.00
N ALA A 10 -2.36 4.18 -19.61
CA ALA A 10 -2.04 5.05 -18.48
C ALA A 10 -2.51 6.49 -18.72
N VAL A 11 -2.29 7.03 -19.93
CA VAL A 11 -2.76 8.38 -20.31
C VAL A 11 -4.28 8.48 -20.22
N ARG A 12 -5.02 7.47 -20.74
CA ARG A 12 -6.49 7.45 -20.63
C ARG A 12 -6.98 7.36 -19.19
N LEU A 13 -6.30 6.60 -18.33
CA LEU A 13 -6.62 6.51 -16.92
C LEU A 13 -6.38 7.84 -16.19
N ILE A 14 -5.24 8.49 -16.42
CA ILE A 14 -4.96 9.82 -15.84
C ILE A 14 -5.96 10.86 -16.34
N ALA A 15 -6.31 10.84 -17.63
CA ALA A 15 -7.30 11.74 -18.22
C ALA A 15 -8.72 11.52 -17.66
N SER A 16 -9.01 10.35 -17.06
CA SER A 16 -10.29 10.08 -16.41
C SER A 16 -10.39 10.66 -14.99
N LEU A 17 -9.28 11.11 -14.40
CA LEU A 17 -9.26 11.69 -13.06
C LEU A 17 -9.76 13.14 -13.11
N PRO A 18 -10.47 13.62 -12.06
CA PRO A 18 -10.83 15.03 -11.95
C PRO A 18 -9.59 15.93 -12.02
N ALA A 19 -9.59 16.93 -12.90
CA ALA A 19 -8.42 17.79 -13.14
C ALA A 19 -7.91 18.48 -11.85
N ALA A 20 -8.81 18.80 -10.92
CA ALA A 20 -8.42 19.35 -9.62
C ALA A 20 -7.61 18.37 -8.76
N VAL A 21 -7.99 17.08 -8.76
CA VAL A 21 -7.29 16.01 -8.04
C VAL A 21 -5.95 15.72 -8.71
N THR A 22 -5.91 15.66 -10.04
CA THR A 22 -4.65 15.44 -10.78
C THR A 22 -3.65 16.56 -10.57
N ARG A 23 -4.08 17.83 -10.54
CA ARG A 23 -3.20 18.96 -10.23
C ARG A 23 -2.67 18.87 -8.80
N ALA A 24 -3.56 18.64 -7.83
CA ALA A 24 -3.17 18.50 -6.43
C ALA A 24 -2.14 17.38 -6.23
N ALA A 25 -2.26 16.27 -6.95
CA ALA A 25 -1.33 15.15 -6.83
C ALA A 25 0.12 15.48 -7.24
N HIS A 26 0.33 16.52 -8.06
CA HIS A 26 1.67 16.96 -8.49
C HIS A 26 2.27 18.03 -7.57
N GLU A 27 1.55 18.50 -6.57
CA GLU A 27 2.00 19.53 -5.62
C GLU A 27 2.21 18.91 -4.25
N THR A 28 3.32 19.21 -3.57
CA THR A 28 3.65 18.58 -2.26
C THR A 28 2.55 18.78 -1.20
N TRP A 29 1.87 19.92 -1.24
CA TRP A 29 0.72 20.24 -0.39
C TRP A 29 -0.54 19.50 -0.82
N GLY A 30 -0.92 19.56 -2.09
CA GLY A 30 -2.11 18.87 -2.61
C GLY A 30 -2.00 17.34 -2.51
N ALA A 31 -0.81 16.78 -2.69
CA ALA A 31 -0.55 15.36 -2.62
C ALA A 31 -0.85 14.78 -1.23
N ARG A 32 -0.55 15.55 -0.16
CA ARG A 32 -0.93 15.18 1.21
C ARG A 32 -2.44 15.18 1.37
N ALA A 33 -3.12 16.22 0.88
CA ALA A 33 -4.58 16.31 0.93
C ALA A 33 -5.28 15.20 0.14
N VAL A 34 -4.71 14.76 -0.99
CA VAL A 34 -5.19 13.61 -1.77
C VAL A 34 -5.11 12.33 -0.94
N ILE A 35 -3.97 12.07 -0.28
CA ILE A 35 -3.83 10.88 0.56
C ILE A 35 -4.79 10.92 1.74
N TYR A 36 -4.92 12.05 2.42
CA TYR A 36 -5.87 12.18 3.52
C TYR A 36 -7.31 11.95 3.04
N SER A 37 -7.68 12.49 1.88
CA SER A 37 -8.99 12.26 1.26
C SER A 37 -9.27 10.78 0.97
N LEU A 38 -8.24 10.01 0.59
CA LEU A 38 -8.36 8.55 0.37
C LEU A 38 -8.56 7.78 1.68
N LEU A 39 -8.04 8.30 2.80
CA LEU A 39 -8.09 7.68 4.14
C LEU A 39 -9.29 8.12 4.99
N LEU A 40 -10.04 9.13 4.55
CA LEU A 40 -11.21 9.58 5.29
C LEU A 40 -12.31 8.51 5.28
N GLY A 41 -12.78 8.17 6.47
CA GLY A 41 -13.78 7.15 6.71
C GLY A 41 -15.13 7.48 6.07
N ARG A 42 -15.82 6.42 5.65
CA ARG A 42 -17.19 6.53 5.10
C ARG A 42 -18.19 6.96 6.18
N GLU A 43 -18.02 6.46 7.40
CA GLU A 43 -18.86 6.80 8.55
C GLU A 43 -18.60 8.25 9.00
N GLU A 44 -19.67 9.03 9.15
CA GLU A 44 -19.58 10.45 9.53
C GLU A 44 -18.93 10.66 10.90
N ALA A 45 -19.20 9.77 11.86
CA ALA A 45 -18.61 9.84 13.19
C ALA A 45 -17.08 9.70 13.15
N VAL A 46 -16.57 8.73 12.38
CA VAL A 46 -15.12 8.52 12.18
C VAL A 46 -14.52 9.72 11.46
N ARG A 47 -15.15 10.14 10.36
CA ARG A 47 -14.66 11.25 9.53
C ARG A 47 -14.55 12.56 10.31
N ARG A 48 -15.49 12.83 11.22
CA ARG A 48 -15.44 14.03 12.07
C ARG A 48 -14.20 14.03 12.97
N VAL A 49 -13.87 12.88 13.57
CA VAL A 49 -12.66 12.74 14.41
C VAL A 49 -11.40 12.92 13.57
N GLN A 50 -11.37 12.35 12.36
CA GLN A 50 -10.26 12.50 11.44
C GLN A 50 -10.05 13.96 10.99
N PHE A 51 -11.12 14.68 10.64
CA PHE A 51 -11.01 16.11 10.31
C PHE A 51 -10.58 16.96 11.50
N GLU A 52 -11.08 16.68 12.71
CA GLU A 52 -10.62 17.37 13.92
C GLU A 52 -9.13 17.15 14.17
N TRP A 53 -8.63 15.93 13.95
CA TRP A 53 -7.21 15.62 14.03
C TRP A 53 -6.40 16.43 13.01
N LEU A 54 -6.82 16.40 11.73
CA LEU A 54 -6.15 17.15 10.68
C LEU A 54 -6.15 18.66 10.94
N GLY A 55 -7.22 19.22 11.49
CA GLY A 55 -7.27 20.64 11.86
C GLY A 55 -6.29 21.04 12.96
N ARG A 56 -5.76 20.09 13.72
CA ARG A 56 -4.77 20.34 14.78
C ARG A 56 -3.34 20.01 14.36
N PHE A 57 -3.15 19.04 13.47
CA PHE A 57 -1.85 18.41 13.21
C PHE A 57 -1.44 18.37 11.74
N ALA A 58 -2.31 18.76 10.80
CA ALA A 58 -1.92 18.96 9.41
C ALA A 58 -1.27 20.34 9.24
N ASP A 59 -0.39 20.46 8.24
CA ASP A 59 0.18 21.75 7.86
C ASP A 59 -0.92 22.72 7.34
N ASP A 60 -0.63 24.01 7.44
CA ASP A 60 -1.55 25.09 7.04
C ASP A 60 -2.14 24.86 5.64
N GLY A 61 -3.46 25.03 5.53
CA GLY A 61 -4.25 24.85 4.30
C GLY A 61 -4.46 23.40 3.86
N VAL A 62 -3.75 22.41 4.41
CA VAL A 62 -3.92 21.00 3.97
C VAL A 62 -5.30 20.48 4.33
N LEU A 63 -5.88 20.89 5.47
CA LEU A 63 -7.25 20.53 5.84
C LEU A 63 -8.26 21.08 4.82
N GLU A 64 -8.19 22.37 4.50
CA GLU A 64 -9.11 23.03 3.56
C GLU A 64 -9.08 22.35 2.19
N GLU A 65 -7.88 21.97 1.72
CA GLU A 65 -7.71 21.24 0.47
C GLU A 65 -8.23 19.80 0.57
N THR A 66 -8.05 19.14 1.71
CA THR A 66 -8.59 17.80 1.95
C THR A 66 -10.12 17.84 1.89
N GLU A 67 -10.76 18.81 2.54
CA GLU A 67 -12.21 19.01 2.47
C GLU A 67 -12.68 19.28 1.04
N ARG A 68 -11.92 20.10 0.29
CA ARG A 68 -12.21 20.42 -1.11
C ARG A 68 -12.09 19.21 -2.05
N LEU A 69 -11.11 18.35 -1.84
CA LEU A 69 -10.83 17.19 -2.69
C LEU A 69 -11.64 15.94 -2.31
N PHE A 70 -11.99 15.79 -1.04
CA PHE A 70 -12.69 14.63 -0.51
C PHE A 70 -13.90 14.16 -1.34
N PRO A 71 -14.87 15.02 -1.74
CA PRO A 71 -16.01 14.56 -2.54
C PRO A 71 -15.57 14.01 -3.91
N MET A 72 -14.58 14.63 -4.56
CA MET A 72 -14.07 14.19 -5.86
C MET A 72 -13.30 12.87 -5.76
N VAL A 73 -12.53 12.69 -4.68
CA VAL A 73 -11.79 11.45 -4.41
C VAL A 73 -12.74 10.32 -4.01
N GLY A 74 -13.82 10.62 -3.31
CA GLY A 74 -14.85 9.66 -2.90
C GLY A 74 -15.53 8.96 -4.08
N GLU A 75 -15.68 9.65 -5.21
CA GLU A 75 -16.29 9.13 -6.45
C GLU A 75 -15.36 8.20 -7.26
N LEU A 76 -14.06 8.16 -6.93
CA LEU A 76 -13.09 7.37 -7.70
C LEU A 76 -13.28 5.86 -7.50
N GLY A 77 -13.27 5.13 -8.60
CA GLY A 77 -13.20 3.67 -8.61
C GLY A 77 -11.83 3.15 -8.17
N ALA A 78 -11.74 1.85 -7.84
CA ALA A 78 -10.51 1.23 -7.34
C ALA A 78 -9.28 1.48 -8.24
N THR A 79 -9.41 1.28 -9.56
CA THR A 79 -8.31 1.52 -10.51
C THR A 79 -7.84 2.98 -10.52
N GLN A 80 -8.77 3.94 -10.44
CA GLN A 80 -8.44 5.36 -10.39
C GLN A 80 -7.72 5.73 -9.10
N ARG A 81 -8.13 5.15 -7.95
CA ARG A 81 -7.45 5.34 -6.67
C ARG A 81 -6.01 4.82 -6.74
N THR A 82 -5.79 3.63 -7.28
CA THR A 82 -4.44 3.09 -7.49
C THR A 82 -3.58 4.02 -8.37
N THR A 83 -4.10 4.46 -9.51
CA THR A 83 -3.40 5.42 -10.39
C THR A 83 -3.09 6.73 -9.65
N LEU A 84 -4.01 7.22 -8.83
CA LEU A 84 -3.80 8.44 -8.07
C LEU A 84 -2.71 8.29 -7.01
N ILE A 85 -2.61 7.13 -6.35
CA ILE A 85 -1.54 6.82 -5.39
C ILE A 85 -0.17 6.89 -6.08
N ASP A 86 -0.04 6.33 -7.30
CA ASP A 86 1.21 6.40 -8.05
C ASP A 86 1.59 7.84 -8.42
N LEU A 87 0.60 8.68 -8.74
CA LEU A 87 0.81 10.09 -9.11
C LEU A 87 1.29 10.98 -7.95
N VAL A 88 0.88 10.69 -6.72
CA VAL A 88 1.27 11.53 -5.56
C VAL A 88 2.70 11.26 -5.08
N ILE A 89 3.24 10.07 -5.33
CA ILE A 89 4.54 9.64 -4.78
C ILE A 89 5.68 10.61 -5.12
N PRO A 90 5.86 11.08 -6.38
CA PRO A 90 6.92 12.03 -6.72
C PRO A 90 6.84 13.32 -5.90
N ALA A 91 5.65 13.92 -5.78
CA ALA A 91 5.45 15.15 -5.02
C ALA A 91 5.69 14.92 -3.51
N LEU A 92 5.26 13.79 -2.96
CA LEU A 92 5.51 13.45 -1.55
C LEU A 92 7.00 13.23 -1.25
N ARG A 93 7.82 12.86 -2.24
CA ARG A 93 9.29 12.74 -2.07
C ARG A 93 10.00 14.09 -1.98
N GLU A 94 9.34 15.18 -2.34
CA GLU A 94 9.87 16.55 -2.28
C GLU A 94 9.56 17.25 -0.94
N LEU A 95 8.87 16.58 -0.02
CA LEU A 95 8.62 17.12 1.32
C LEU A 95 9.94 17.42 2.06
N SER A 96 9.89 18.28 3.07
CA SER A 96 10.96 18.33 4.08
C SER A 96 10.84 17.16 5.05
N VAL A 97 11.92 16.85 5.77
CA VAL A 97 11.93 15.76 6.78
C VAL A 97 10.86 15.95 7.85
N SER A 98 10.64 17.19 8.31
CA SER A 98 9.60 17.50 9.30
C SER A 98 8.20 17.31 8.73
N GLN A 99 7.95 17.74 7.50
CA GLN A 99 6.67 17.53 6.81
C GLN A 99 6.40 16.05 6.55
N TYR A 100 7.42 15.27 6.18
CA TYR A 100 7.30 13.83 6.03
C TYR A 100 6.92 13.15 7.35
N GLN A 101 7.54 13.53 8.46
CA GLN A 101 7.21 12.97 9.77
C GLN A 101 5.76 13.30 10.18
N ALA A 102 5.35 14.56 10.05
CA ALA A 102 3.97 14.98 10.33
C ALA A 102 2.96 14.25 9.42
N PHE A 103 3.28 14.11 8.13
CA PHE A 103 2.46 13.35 7.18
C PHE A 103 2.31 11.89 7.59
N LYS A 104 3.42 11.23 7.94
CA LYS A 104 3.45 9.82 8.38
C LYS A 104 2.61 9.60 9.64
N ASP A 105 2.71 10.51 10.60
CA ASP A 105 1.94 10.46 11.85
C ASP A 105 0.44 10.66 11.58
N ASN A 106 0.08 11.63 10.72
CA ASN A 106 -1.29 11.86 10.29
C ASN A 106 -1.88 10.64 9.57
N VAL A 107 -1.15 10.03 8.62
CA VAL A 107 -1.59 8.79 7.95
C VAL A 107 -1.86 7.68 8.96
N GLY A 108 -0.97 7.49 9.93
CA GLY A 108 -1.13 6.47 10.96
C GLY A 108 -2.39 6.68 11.81
N VAL A 109 -2.67 7.92 12.22
CA VAL A 109 -3.86 8.24 13.02
C VAL A 109 -5.15 8.14 12.21
N LEU A 110 -5.13 8.59 10.94
CA LEU A 110 -6.30 8.48 10.07
C LEU A 110 -6.73 7.03 9.89
N ILE A 111 -5.79 6.13 9.62
CA ILE A 111 -6.04 4.69 9.45
C ILE A 111 -6.55 4.04 10.75
N ALA A 112 -6.03 4.47 11.90
CA ALA A 112 -6.43 3.88 13.18
C ALA A 112 -7.79 4.40 13.71
N ALA A 113 -8.42 5.37 13.05
CA ALA A 113 -9.54 6.14 13.60
C ALA A 113 -10.81 5.32 13.86
N ASP A 114 -11.10 4.31 13.05
CA ASP A 114 -12.27 3.43 13.19
C ASP A 114 -11.98 2.13 13.97
N ARG A 115 -10.73 1.96 14.42
CA ARG A 115 -10.20 0.74 15.08
C ARG A 115 -10.32 -0.53 14.22
N LYS A 116 -10.44 -0.39 12.90
CA LYS A 116 -10.52 -1.49 11.93
C LYS A 116 -9.75 -1.13 10.67
N ILE A 117 -8.50 -1.58 10.60
CA ILE A 117 -7.69 -1.37 9.40
C ILE A 117 -8.22 -2.26 8.28
N ASP A 118 -8.67 -1.64 7.19
CA ASP A 118 -9.06 -2.36 5.98
C ASP A 118 -7.85 -2.65 5.05
N VAL A 119 -8.06 -3.54 4.07
CA VAL A 119 -7.00 -3.94 3.14
C VAL A 119 -6.48 -2.76 2.31
N PHE A 120 -7.35 -1.81 1.96
CA PHE A 120 -6.98 -0.64 1.17
C PHE A 120 -6.10 0.31 2.00
N GLU A 121 -6.49 0.61 3.23
CA GLU A 121 -5.75 1.45 4.18
C GLU A 121 -4.38 0.86 4.48
N TRP A 122 -4.32 -0.44 4.78
CA TRP A 122 -3.07 -1.15 5.01
C TRP A 122 -2.15 -1.12 3.78
N THR A 123 -2.71 -1.39 2.59
CA THR A 123 -1.94 -1.38 1.33
C THR A 123 -1.42 0.02 1.02
N LEU A 124 -2.27 1.04 1.21
CA LEU A 124 -1.90 2.44 0.99
C LEU A 124 -0.76 2.86 1.92
N GLN A 125 -0.87 2.57 3.21
CA GLN A 125 0.19 2.86 4.18
C GLN A 125 1.51 2.19 3.76
N ARG A 126 1.45 0.90 3.39
CA ARG A 126 2.64 0.14 2.98
C ARG A 126 3.30 0.75 1.75
N ILE A 127 2.53 1.06 0.71
CA ILE A 127 3.03 1.70 -0.52
C ILE A 127 3.71 3.03 -0.17
N LEU A 128 3.03 3.90 0.58
CA LEU A 128 3.58 5.20 0.96
C LEU A 128 4.89 5.05 1.74
N LEU A 129 4.93 4.20 2.77
CA LEU A 129 6.13 4.00 3.57
C LEU A 129 7.28 3.44 2.73
N GLN A 130 7.03 2.44 1.90
CA GLN A 130 8.05 1.80 1.07
C GLN A 130 8.64 2.77 0.04
N HIS A 131 7.80 3.60 -0.60
CA HIS A 131 8.24 4.50 -1.65
C HIS A 131 8.84 5.81 -1.13
N LEU A 132 8.44 6.26 0.07
CA LEU A 132 8.93 7.50 0.67
C LEU A 132 10.14 7.30 1.58
N ALA A 133 10.26 6.16 2.28
CA ALA A 133 11.37 5.92 3.20
C ALA A 133 12.77 6.17 2.59
N PRO A 134 13.08 5.79 1.33
CA PRO A 134 14.39 6.05 0.74
C PRO A 134 14.75 7.55 0.60
N ALA A 135 13.76 8.44 0.58
CA ALA A 135 13.98 9.88 0.47
C ALA A 135 14.24 10.56 1.83
N PHE A 136 13.78 9.97 2.92
CA PHE A 136 13.72 10.63 4.24
C PHE A 136 14.47 9.89 5.34
N GLU A 137 14.56 8.58 5.24
CA GLU A 137 15.20 7.73 6.23
C GLU A 137 16.63 7.38 5.78
N PRO A 138 17.58 7.22 6.70
CA PRO A 138 18.91 6.78 6.35
C PRO A 138 18.83 5.47 5.57
N ILE A 139 19.36 5.44 4.35
CA ILE A 139 19.44 4.24 3.54
C ILE A 139 20.36 3.25 4.25
N ARG A 140 19.79 2.48 5.17
CA ARG A 140 20.46 1.32 5.74
C ARG A 140 20.34 0.26 4.66
N PRO A 141 21.45 -0.22 4.06
CA PRO A 141 21.36 -1.34 3.15
C PRO A 141 20.62 -2.45 3.90
N THR A 142 19.51 -2.94 3.33
CA THR A 142 18.76 -4.04 3.92
C THR A 142 19.74 -5.19 4.04
N ARG A 143 20.29 -5.38 5.24
CA ARG A 143 21.31 -6.38 5.47
C ARG A 143 20.67 -7.70 5.10
N VAL A 144 21.25 -8.41 4.14
CA VAL A 144 20.79 -9.76 3.79
C VAL A 144 20.90 -10.62 5.03
N ARG A 145 19.76 -10.90 5.67
CA ARG A 145 19.63 -11.72 6.88
C ARG A 145 19.40 -13.18 6.50
N PHE A 146 18.72 -13.41 5.37
CA PHE A 146 18.31 -14.73 4.91
C PHE A 146 18.80 -14.97 3.48
N ARG A 147 19.49 -16.09 3.28
CA ARG A 147 19.95 -16.56 1.95
C ARG A 147 19.22 -17.81 1.46
N SER A 148 18.36 -18.36 2.32
CA SER A 148 17.60 -19.59 2.12
C SER A 148 16.14 -19.30 2.46
N LEU A 149 15.24 -19.80 1.62
CA LEU A 149 13.80 -19.61 1.77
C LEU A 149 13.25 -20.48 2.91
N GLU A 150 13.90 -21.62 3.18
CA GLU A 150 13.58 -22.54 4.28
C GLU A 150 13.61 -21.82 5.64
N ARG A 151 14.53 -20.86 5.83
CA ARG A 151 14.64 -20.06 7.06
C ARG A 151 13.50 -19.06 7.26
N VAL A 152 12.75 -18.76 6.21
CA VAL A 152 11.61 -17.85 6.21
C VAL A 152 10.34 -18.54 5.69
N ALA A 153 10.32 -19.89 5.69
CA ALA A 153 9.23 -20.68 5.15
C ALA A 153 7.86 -20.32 5.76
N PRO A 154 7.72 -20.04 7.08
CA PRO A 154 6.45 -19.56 7.64
C PRO A 154 5.97 -18.24 7.01
N ALA A 155 6.89 -17.30 6.75
CA ALA A 155 6.55 -16.03 6.10
C ALA A 155 6.18 -16.22 4.62
N CYS A 156 6.85 -17.13 3.92
CA CYS A 156 6.45 -17.53 2.57
C CYS A 156 5.03 -18.14 2.56
N ALA A 157 4.70 -18.98 3.54
CA ALA A 157 3.37 -19.57 3.66
C ALA A 157 2.27 -18.52 3.86
N VAL A 158 2.51 -17.50 4.70
CA VAL A 158 1.57 -16.39 4.91
C VAL A 158 1.33 -15.62 3.60
N VAL A 159 2.38 -15.24 2.88
CA VAL A 159 2.26 -14.48 1.63
C VAL A 159 1.56 -15.32 0.54
N LEU A 160 2.00 -16.55 0.33
CA LEU A 160 1.40 -17.44 -0.67
C LEU A 160 -0.06 -17.74 -0.36
N SER A 161 -0.41 -17.98 0.91
CA SER A 161 -1.81 -18.23 1.30
C SER A 161 -2.68 -17.00 1.05
N THR A 162 -2.18 -15.82 1.43
CA THR A 162 -2.89 -14.55 1.21
C THR A 162 -3.17 -14.34 -0.28
N LEU A 163 -2.16 -14.51 -1.14
CA LEU A 163 -2.30 -14.32 -2.58
C LEU A 163 -3.21 -15.38 -3.22
N ALA A 164 -3.07 -16.64 -2.81
CA ALA A 164 -3.92 -17.72 -3.26
C ALA A 164 -5.40 -17.44 -2.97
N TRP A 165 -5.72 -17.00 -1.76
CA TRP A 165 -7.09 -16.62 -1.40
C TRP A 165 -7.58 -15.36 -2.10
N ALA A 166 -6.72 -14.36 -2.30
CA ALA A 166 -7.08 -13.13 -2.99
C ALA A 166 -7.37 -13.35 -4.50
N GLY A 167 -6.65 -14.27 -5.14
CA GLY A 167 -6.79 -14.57 -6.57
C GLY A 167 -7.83 -15.65 -6.89
N ALA A 168 -8.18 -16.50 -5.92
CA ALA A 168 -9.06 -17.64 -6.13
C ALA A 168 -10.55 -17.30 -5.89
N ARG A 169 -11.42 -17.89 -6.70
CA ARG A 169 -12.88 -17.86 -6.50
C ARG A 169 -13.42 -19.09 -5.76
N THR A 170 -12.59 -20.11 -5.61
CA THR A 170 -12.95 -21.38 -4.96
C THR A 170 -11.78 -21.86 -4.12
N ARG A 171 -12.08 -22.62 -3.07
CA ARG A 171 -11.05 -23.26 -2.24
C ARG A 171 -10.07 -24.12 -3.05
N ALA A 172 -10.59 -24.93 -3.98
CA ALA A 172 -9.75 -25.77 -4.83
C ALA A 172 -8.77 -24.95 -5.69
N ALA A 173 -9.20 -23.77 -6.17
CA ALA A 173 -8.31 -22.87 -6.89
C ALA A 173 -7.24 -22.25 -5.97
N ALA A 174 -7.59 -21.90 -4.72
CA ALA A 174 -6.64 -21.41 -3.73
C ALA A 174 -5.60 -22.48 -3.36
N GLU A 175 -6.05 -23.70 -3.05
CA GLU A 175 -5.17 -24.84 -2.76
C GLU A 175 -4.23 -25.13 -3.93
N SER A 176 -4.74 -25.10 -5.17
CA SER A 176 -3.91 -25.29 -6.36
C SER A 176 -2.89 -24.18 -6.57
N ALA A 177 -3.28 -22.91 -6.40
CA ALA A 177 -2.37 -21.78 -6.55
C ALA A 177 -1.28 -21.79 -5.48
N PHE A 178 -1.66 -22.06 -4.23
CA PHE A 178 -0.73 -22.20 -3.12
C PHE A 178 0.26 -23.34 -3.33
N ALA A 179 -0.23 -24.53 -3.71
CA ALA A 179 0.63 -25.68 -3.96
C ALA A 179 1.59 -25.40 -5.13
N HIS A 180 1.16 -24.67 -6.15
CA HIS A 180 2.03 -24.25 -7.25
C HIS A 180 3.18 -23.38 -6.74
N GLY A 181 2.87 -22.29 -6.03
CA GLY A 181 3.88 -21.39 -5.48
C GLY A 181 4.81 -22.07 -4.47
N ALA A 182 4.28 -22.95 -3.61
CA ALA A 182 5.07 -23.69 -2.63
C ALA A 182 6.07 -24.65 -3.31
N ASN A 183 5.64 -25.36 -4.36
CA ASN A 183 6.51 -26.23 -5.14
C ASN A 183 7.59 -25.43 -5.88
N GLU A 184 7.23 -24.28 -6.45
CA GLU A 184 8.16 -23.43 -7.17
C GLU A 184 9.25 -22.84 -6.27
N LEU A 185 8.92 -22.57 -5.00
CA LEU A 185 9.91 -22.16 -4.00
C LEU A 185 10.75 -23.32 -3.43
N GLY A 186 10.47 -24.56 -3.81
CA GLY A 186 11.11 -25.75 -3.23
C GLY A 186 10.70 -25.99 -1.77
N LEU A 187 9.51 -25.54 -1.37
CA LEU A 187 8.96 -25.66 -0.02
C LEU A 187 7.64 -26.49 -0.03
N PRO A 188 7.67 -27.76 -0.47
CA PRO A 188 6.45 -28.56 -0.67
C PRO A 188 5.69 -28.89 0.62
N ASP A 189 6.36 -28.85 1.77
CA ASP A 189 5.77 -29.16 3.08
C ASP A 189 4.97 -27.98 3.67
N LEU A 190 4.92 -26.83 2.98
CA LEU A 190 4.08 -25.72 3.41
C LEU A 190 2.60 -26.09 3.31
N SER A 191 1.84 -25.57 4.26
CA SER A 191 0.39 -25.75 4.31
C SER A 191 -0.33 -24.43 4.08
N LEU A 192 -1.42 -24.48 3.32
CA LEU A 192 -2.28 -23.33 3.10
C LEU A 192 -2.86 -22.87 4.45
N ILE A 193 -2.71 -21.59 4.76
CA ILE A 193 -3.26 -20.97 5.96
C ILE A 193 -4.66 -20.45 5.63
N GLU A 194 -5.64 -20.74 6.49
CA GLU A 194 -7.00 -20.24 6.29
C GLU A 194 -7.08 -18.73 6.56
N PRO A 195 -7.97 -17.98 5.89
CA PRO A 195 -8.10 -16.53 6.07
C PRO A 195 -8.39 -16.12 7.52
N GLU A 196 -9.05 -16.97 8.32
CA GLU A 196 -9.34 -16.71 9.72
C GLU A 196 -8.12 -16.88 10.64
N GLN A 197 -7.06 -17.51 10.15
CA GLN A 197 -5.85 -17.84 10.92
C GLN A 197 -4.70 -16.87 10.66
N SER A 198 -4.81 -16.00 9.65
CA SER A 198 -3.77 -15.03 9.29
C SER A 198 -4.38 -13.68 8.94
N GLY A 199 -4.08 -12.67 9.75
CA GLY A 199 -4.54 -11.30 9.52
C GLY A 199 -3.55 -10.45 8.72
N LEU A 200 -3.89 -9.17 8.55
CA LEU A 200 -3.02 -8.18 7.92
C LEU A 200 -1.73 -7.93 8.73
N ASP A 201 -1.78 -8.08 10.05
CA ASP A 201 -0.59 -7.97 10.92
C ASP A 201 0.40 -9.12 10.66
N ASP A 202 -0.09 -10.34 10.47
CA ASP A 202 0.74 -11.50 10.14
C ASP A 202 1.38 -11.32 8.75
N LEU A 203 0.61 -10.79 7.79
CA LEU A 203 1.11 -10.46 6.46
C LEU A 203 2.19 -9.36 6.51
N ASP A 204 1.99 -8.32 7.33
CA ASP A 204 2.97 -7.26 7.49
C ASP A 204 4.27 -7.77 8.12
N ALA A 205 4.15 -8.58 9.17
CA ALA A 205 5.29 -9.22 9.81
C ALA A 205 6.04 -10.16 8.83
N ALA A 206 5.29 -10.94 8.03
CA ALA A 206 5.86 -11.82 7.03
C ALA A 206 6.63 -11.03 5.96
N LEU A 207 6.02 -10.01 5.37
CA LEU A 207 6.69 -9.19 4.34
C LEU A 207 7.89 -8.42 4.91
N SER A 208 7.79 -7.89 6.14
CA SER A 208 8.92 -7.28 6.85
C SER A 208 10.08 -8.25 7.09
N LEU A 209 9.79 -9.53 7.37
CA LEU A 209 10.82 -10.58 7.49
C LEU A 209 11.47 -10.87 6.13
N LEU A 210 10.65 -11.00 5.09
CA LEU A 210 11.06 -11.27 3.71
C LEU A 210 11.86 -10.13 3.11
N ASP A 211 11.73 -8.90 3.63
CA ASP A 211 12.60 -7.81 3.24
C ASP A 211 14.08 -8.08 3.50
N GLY A 212 14.39 -8.93 4.50
CA GLY A 212 15.74 -9.40 4.79
C GLY A 212 16.29 -10.47 3.84
N LEU A 213 15.53 -10.94 2.85
CA LEU A 213 15.98 -11.93 1.87
C LEU A 213 17.04 -11.36 0.91
N ALA A 214 17.95 -12.23 0.50
CA ALA A 214 18.89 -11.94 -0.58
C ALA A 214 18.11 -11.59 -1.88
N PRO A 215 18.59 -10.64 -2.70
CA PRO A 215 17.89 -10.20 -3.92
C PRO A 215 17.45 -11.34 -4.86
N LEU A 216 18.29 -12.37 -5.01
CA LEU A 216 17.96 -13.54 -5.83
C LEU A 216 16.74 -14.30 -5.27
N ARG A 217 16.68 -14.50 -3.95
CA ARG A 217 15.58 -15.19 -3.28
C ARG A 217 14.29 -14.37 -3.29
N LYS A 218 14.39 -13.04 -3.23
CA LYS A 218 13.22 -12.16 -3.46
C LYS A 218 12.65 -12.34 -4.86
N ARG A 219 13.50 -12.47 -5.88
CA ARG A 219 13.05 -12.73 -7.26
C ARG A 219 12.38 -14.09 -7.40
N GLU A 220 12.93 -15.13 -6.77
CA GLU A 220 12.30 -16.46 -6.73
C GLU A 220 10.92 -16.39 -6.08
N LEU A 221 10.79 -15.73 -4.93
CA LEU A 221 9.50 -15.51 -4.27
C LEU A 221 8.49 -14.80 -5.17
N LEU A 222 8.90 -13.69 -5.81
CA LEU A 222 8.02 -12.94 -6.71
C LEU A 222 7.62 -13.71 -7.96
N HIS A 223 8.45 -14.65 -8.42
CA HIS A 223 8.13 -15.48 -9.58
C HIS A 223 7.12 -16.58 -9.23
N ALA A 224 7.15 -17.06 -7.99
CA ALA A 224 6.22 -18.07 -7.48
C ALA A 224 4.85 -17.54 -7.05
N CYS A 225 4.66 -16.21 -7.07
CA CYS A 225 3.44 -15.50 -6.69
C CYS A 225 2.66 -15.08 -7.94
#